data_AF-K0TEX5-F1
#
_entry.id   AF-K0TEX5-F1
#
_cell.length_a   1.000
_cell.length_b   1.000
_cell.length_c   1.000
_cell.angle_alpha   90.00
_cell.angle_beta   90.00
_cell.angle_gamma   90.00
#
_symmetry.space_group_name_H-M   'P 1'
#
loop_
_entity.id
_entity.type
_entity.pdbx_description
1 polymer ?
#
loop_
_entity_poly.entity_id
_entity_poly.type
_entity_poly.pdbx_seq_one_letter_code
_entity_poly.pdbx_strand_id
1 'polypeptide(L)'
;MSEYSKPGARSGLPAGHTLPLCPATMVPTFVRFIVRFVLATCLHGLLSRRLSVVAFAIQPSPPTDSSGITCNINSGDAPVIDVSEARERIGSGRVYVHHNFLSDEQLRWLSDDMSELEREGKFVTNGLSDTRKGLKGEHAASSTASGKADQGFSVKYDRSVCPIPWWRETLRISEVPSNKGPTRDQGGLASIQSKLDLLRRGLSETMGRPTMLKNDLDHECYYSKSAPGSSLARHMDERHEETKGPRGWLLPSRRSLSWLIYLSETDDGSQWDYERNGGLLRSFPQPSTTLGRDSHGGSHNGNLQVGWLLSEGSKSRPVYLNSWHDHLSPYSGTNEPHCILYTTRGSKDDDIEYITAPWSIDALAGGNVATFMQSRARLESSQNTDESLFLSSKYASQFHLLEDRESWSNGDVPRGSIVEDYLPTRGTLVVFDSVLLPHEVTAVVEGRRKALAGWFHESTQPLGGGTPT
;
A
#
# COMPACT_ATOMS: atom_id res chain seq x y z
N MET A 1 45.29 -60.39 -28.55
CA MET A 1 45.04 -60.76 -29.96
C MET A 1 43.83 -59.94 -30.38
N SER A 2 43.94 -59.04 -31.38
CA SER A 2 43.91 -59.33 -32.83
C SER A 2 42.65 -60.15 -33.18
N GLU A 3 41.78 -59.77 -34.12
CA GLU A 3 42.06 -59.19 -35.45
C GLU A 3 40.79 -58.52 -36.07
N TYR A 4 40.96 -57.57 -37.02
CA TYR A 4 40.27 -57.37 -38.32
C TYR A 4 38.72 -57.64 -38.48
N SER A 5 37.91 -56.99 -39.35
CA SER A 5 38.12 -56.07 -40.49
C SER A 5 36.81 -55.32 -40.93
N LYS A 6 36.92 -54.35 -41.85
CA LYS A 6 35.83 -53.75 -42.69
C LYS A 6 35.51 -54.66 -43.92
N PRO A 7 34.48 -54.46 -44.79
CA PRO A 7 33.60 -53.29 -45.11
C PRO A 7 32.07 -53.60 -45.04
N GLY A 8 31.08 -52.81 -45.51
CA GLY A 8 31.01 -51.44 -46.07
C GLY A 8 30.23 -51.33 -47.41
N ALA A 9 29.14 -50.53 -47.49
CA ALA A 9 28.27 -50.35 -48.68
C ALA A 9 27.67 -48.93 -48.81
N ARG A 10 27.27 -48.50 -50.02
CA ARG A 10 26.79 -47.14 -50.36
C ARG A 10 25.29 -47.09 -50.73
N SER A 11 24.69 -45.91 -50.50
CA SER A 11 23.67 -45.21 -51.30
C SER A 11 22.38 -45.93 -51.74
N GLY A 12 21.26 -45.46 -51.20
CA GLY A 12 19.93 -45.53 -51.81
C GLY A 12 19.06 -44.36 -51.33
N LEU A 13 18.74 -43.42 -52.21
CA LEU A 13 17.76 -42.35 -51.97
C LEU A 13 16.35 -42.86 -52.31
N PRO A 14 15.32 -42.44 -51.56
CA PRO A 14 14.02 -42.15 -52.14
C PRO A 14 13.70 -40.66 -52.01
N ALA A 15 13.04 -40.12 -53.03
CA ALA A 15 12.68 -38.71 -53.12
C ALA A 15 11.28 -38.43 -52.54
N GLY A 16 11.07 -37.19 -52.10
CA GLY A 16 9.78 -36.50 -52.25
C GLY A 16 8.70 -36.79 -51.21
N HIS A 17 8.65 -35.95 -50.16
CA HIS A 17 7.39 -35.55 -49.55
C HIS A 17 7.35 -34.05 -49.31
N THR A 18 6.41 -33.39 -49.99
CA THR A 18 6.12 -31.96 -49.89
C THR A 18 5.41 -31.66 -48.57
N LEU A 19 5.91 -30.71 -47.78
CA LEU A 19 5.22 -30.25 -46.57
C LEU A 19 4.05 -29.31 -46.94
N PRO A 20 2.89 -29.40 -46.27
CA PRO A 20 1.79 -28.47 -46.50
C PRO A 20 2.07 -27.11 -45.85
N LEU A 21 1.84 -26.04 -46.60
CA LEU A 21 1.81 -24.67 -46.09
C LEU A 21 0.57 -24.48 -45.20
N CYS A 22 0.77 -24.14 -43.92
CA CYS A 22 -0.32 -23.69 -43.06
C CYS A 22 -0.81 -22.29 -43.51
N PRO A 23 -2.14 -22.07 -43.66
CA PRO A 23 -2.66 -20.76 -44.02
C PRO A 23 -2.67 -19.79 -42.82
N ALA A 24 -2.14 -18.59 -43.03
CA ALA A 24 -2.12 -17.53 -42.03
C ALA A 24 -3.45 -16.76 -41.96
N THR A 25 -4.45 -17.30 -41.25
CA THR A 25 -5.79 -16.68 -41.13
C THR A 25 -6.42 -16.77 -39.72
N MET A 26 -5.69 -16.40 -38.66
CA MET A 26 -6.26 -16.22 -37.31
C MET A 26 -5.86 -14.92 -36.58
N VAL A 27 -5.67 -13.82 -37.32
CA VAL A 27 -5.43 -12.48 -36.74
C VAL A 27 -6.67 -11.56 -36.66
N PRO A 28 -7.64 -11.54 -37.61
CA PRO A 28 -8.64 -10.47 -37.64
C PRO A 28 -9.76 -10.59 -36.59
N THR A 29 -9.94 -11.75 -35.95
CA THR A 29 -11.02 -11.97 -34.98
C THR A 29 -10.68 -11.40 -33.59
N PHE A 30 -9.41 -11.52 -33.16
CA PHE A 30 -8.97 -11.07 -31.84
C PHE A 30 -8.92 -9.55 -31.74
N VAL A 31 -8.38 -8.88 -32.77
CA VAL A 31 -8.36 -7.41 -32.88
C VAL A 31 -9.77 -6.82 -32.86
N ARG A 32 -10.73 -7.46 -33.54
CA ARG A 32 -12.15 -7.04 -33.52
C ARG A 32 -12.81 -7.18 -32.15
N PHE A 33 -12.32 -8.07 -31.29
CA PHE A 33 -12.84 -8.24 -29.93
C PHE A 33 -12.31 -7.14 -28.99
N ILE A 34 -11.01 -6.83 -29.05
CA ILE A 34 -10.39 -5.76 -28.28
C ILE A 34 -10.98 -4.39 -28.64
N VAL A 35 -11.10 -4.07 -29.93
CA VAL A 35 -11.70 -2.78 -30.38
C VAL A 35 -13.14 -2.62 -29.90
N ARG A 36 -13.93 -3.70 -29.88
CA ARG A 36 -15.30 -3.67 -29.35
C ARG A 36 -15.35 -3.51 -27.82
N PHE A 37 -14.41 -4.11 -27.09
CA PHE A 37 -14.33 -3.98 -25.64
C PHE A 37 -13.95 -2.55 -25.23
N VAL A 38 -12.91 -1.98 -25.86
CA VAL A 38 -12.46 -0.59 -25.63
C VAL A 38 -13.58 0.40 -25.95
N LEU A 39 -14.25 0.27 -27.10
CA LEU A 39 -15.38 1.13 -27.45
C LEU A 39 -16.55 1.03 -26.47
N ALA A 40 -16.86 -0.16 -25.94
CA ALA A 40 -17.91 -0.32 -24.94
C ALA A 40 -17.58 0.39 -23.63
N THR A 41 -16.34 0.30 -23.14
CA THR A 41 -15.88 1.03 -21.95
C THR A 41 -15.86 2.55 -22.15
N CYS A 42 -15.39 3.03 -23.31
CA CYS A 42 -15.42 4.46 -23.63
C CYS A 42 -16.85 5.01 -23.73
N LEU A 43 -17.79 4.26 -24.33
CA LEU A 43 -19.18 4.70 -24.46
C LEU A 43 -19.90 4.75 -23.10
N HIS A 44 -19.59 3.83 -22.19
CA HIS A 44 -20.13 3.86 -20.82
C HIS A 44 -19.58 5.04 -20.01
N GLY A 45 -18.29 5.34 -20.14
CA GLY A 45 -17.67 6.53 -19.52
C GLY A 45 -18.22 7.86 -20.08
N LEU A 46 -18.49 7.94 -21.39
CA LEU A 46 -19.07 9.12 -22.03
C LEU A 46 -20.54 9.34 -21.65
N LEU A 47 -21.35 8.28 -21.54
CA LEU A 47 -22.76 8.39 -21.13
C LEU A 47 -22.94 8.81 -19.65
N SER A 48 -21.94 8.61 -18.80
CA SER A 48 -21.96 9.03 -17.39
C SER A 48 -21.57 10.51 -17.17
N ARG A 49 -21.20 11.27 -18.22
CA ARG A 49 -20.81 12.69 -18.11
C ARG A 49 -21.75 13.61 -18.89
N ARG A 50 -22.86 14.01 -18.26
CA ARG A 50 -23.61 15.20 -18.66
C ARG A 50 -23.22 16.41 -17.79
N LEU A 51 -22.64 17.40 -18.46
CA LEU A 51 -22.60 18.82 -18.11
C LEU A 51 -22.06 19.22 -16.71
N SER A 52 -20.78 19.59 -16.71
CA SER A 52 -20.34 20.82 -16.04
C SER A 52 -19.16 21.41 -16.85
N VAL A 53 -19.44 22.49 -17.59
CA VAL A 53 -18.39 23.35 -18.17
C VAL A 53 -18.24 24.53 -17.21
N VAL A 54 -17.15 24.54 -16.45
CA VAL A 54 -16.76 25.67 -15.61
C VAL A 54 -15.36 26.09 -16.05
N ALA A 55 -15.20 27.38 -16.35
CA ALA A 55 -13.92 27.93 -16.78
C ALA A 55 -12.94 28.00 -15.60
N PHE A 56 -11.66 27.72 -15.88
CA PHE A 56 -10.61 27.78 -14.87
C PHE A 56 -10.35 29.22 -14.43
N ALA A 57 -10.41 29.45 -13.12
CA ALA A 57 -9.76 30.58 -12.47
C ALA A 57 -8.67 30.01 -11.55
N ILE A 58 -7.43 30.47 -11.71
CA ILE A 58 -6.31 30.09 -10.86
C ILE A 58 -6.56 30.69 -9.48
N GLN A 59 -6.84 29.87 -8.47
CA GLN A 59 -6.84 30.32 -7.08
C GLN A 59 -5.40 30.40 -6.56
N PRO A 60 -4.99 31.51 -5.92
CA PRO A 60 -3.73 31.57 -5.21
C PRO A 60 -3.79 30.71 -3.95
N SER A 61 -2.65 30.10 -3.59
CA SER A 61 -2.49 29.33 -2.35
C SER A 61 -2.87 30.18 -1.13
N PRO A 62 -3.58 29.62 -0.12
CA PRO A 62 -3.90 30.37 1.09
C PRO A 62 -2.64 30.69 1.89
N PRO A 63 -2.55 31.86 2.54
CA PRO A 63 -1.40 32.21 3.37
C PRO A 63 -1.33 31.29 4.60
N THR A 64 -0.15 30.73 4.84
CA THR A 64 0.13 29.86 5.99
C THR A 64 0.39 30.69 7.26
N ASP A 65 -0.68 31.22 7.87
CA ASP A 65 -0.60 31.73 9.23
C ASP A 65 -0.50 30.57 10.23
N SER A 66 0.66 30.42 10.86
CA SER A 66 0.98 29.32 11.78
C SER A 66 0.43 29.53 13.20
N SER A 67 -0.69 30.25 13.36
CA SER A 67 -1.46 30.24 14.60
C SER A 67 -2.04 28.85 14.78
N GLY A 68 -1.49 28.08 15.72
CA GLY A 68 -1.83 26.67 15.91
C GLY A 68 -3.34 26.47 16.02
N ILE A 69 -3.91 25.80 15.01
CA ILE A 69 -5.29 25.33 15.07
C ILE A 69 -5.30 24.19 16.09
N THR A 70 -5.53 24.56 17.35
CA THR A 70 -6.15 23.62 18.28
C THR A 70 -7.51 23.28 17.68
N CYS A 71 -7.76 22.00 17.41
CA CYS A 71 -9.08 21.52 17.08
C CYS A 71 -9.99 21.90 18.25
N ASN A 72 -10.69 23.04 18.14
CA ASN A 72 -11.32 23.70 19.29
C ASN A 72 -12.68 23.02 19.53
N ILE A 73 -12.58 21.79 20.04
CA ILE A 73 -13.68 21.03 20.58
C ILE A 73 -14.19 21.84 21.77
N ASN A 74 -15.26 22.60 21.55
CA ASN A 74 -15.84 23.49 22.57
C ASN A 74 -16.68 22.72 23.61
N SER A 75 -16.70 21.39 23.58
CA SER A 75 -16.97 20.57 24.77
C SER A 75 -15.64 20.35 25.51
N GLY A 76 -15.64 20.40 26.84
CA GLY A 76 -14.41 20.34 27.67
C GLY A 76 -13.70 18.99 27.71
N ASP A 77 -13.75 18.22 26.62
CA ASP A 77 -13.13 16.92 26.45
C ASP A 77 -11.68 17.10 26.01
N ALA A 78 -10.77 16.34 26.61
CA ALA A 78 -9.35 16.38 26.25
C ALA A 78 -9.12 15.96 24.79
N PRO A 79 -8.09 16.50 24.11
CA PRO A 79 -7.77 16.11 22.73
C PRO A 79 -7.52 14.60 22.62
N VAL A 80 -8.10 13.99 21.59
CA VAL A 80 -8.16 12.54 21.39
C VAL A 80 -6.77 11.91 21.13
N ILE A 81 -5.80 12.70 20.66
CA ILE A 81 -4.40 12.32 20.41
C ILE A 81 -3.48 13.55 20.59
N ASP A 82 -2.16 13.33 20.75
CA ASP A 82 -1.17 14.40 20.55
C ASP A 82 -0.98 14.63 19.04
N VAL A 83 -1.53 15.75 18.57
CA VAL A 83 -1.47 16.17 17.15
C VAL A 83 -0.04 16.50 16.70
N SER A 84 0.81 17.02 17.58
CA SER A 84 2.18 17.40 17.23
C SER A 84 3.06 16.16 17.07
N GLU A 85 2.99 15.24 18.03
CA GLU A 85 3.72 13.97 17.95
C GLU A 85 3.19 13.12 16.77
N ALA A 86 1.87 13.06 16.56
CA ALA A 86 1.31 12.34 15.42
C ALA A 86 1.82 12.89 14.08
N ARG A 87 1.86 14.22 13.90
CA ARG A 87 2.42 14.85 12.69
C ARG A 87 3.89 14.48 12.49
N GLU A 88 4.71 14.59 13.53
CA GLU A 88 6.15 14.33 13.46
C GLU A 88 6.45 12.86 13.18
N ARG A 89 5.83 11.95 13.93
CA ARG A 89 6.07 10.50 13.81
C ARG A 89 5.55 9.98 12.46
N ILE A 90 4.30 10.26 12.10
CA ILE A 90 3.72 9.76 10.84
C ILE A 90 4.41 10.44 9.63
N GLY A 91 4.65 11.75 9.69
CA GLY A 91 5.28 12.51 8.61
C GLY A 91 6.74 12.11 8.34
N SER A 92 7.47 11.61 9.34
CA SER A 92 8.80 11.01 9.21
C SER A 92 8.78 9.51 8.87
N GLY A 93 7.60 8.96 8.55
CA GLY A 93 7.42 7.56 8.16
C GLY A 93 7.52 6.57 9.32
N ARG A 94 7.24 6.98 10.56
CA ARG A 94 7.27 6.15 11.77
C ARG A 94 5.87 5.86 12.30
N VAL A 95 5.78 4.96 13.27
CA VAL A 95 4.52 4.69 13.98
C VAL A 95 4.32 5.72 15.08
N TYR A 96 3.19 6.43 15.06
CA TYR A 96 2.65 7.15 16.21
C TYR A 96 1.94 6.17 17.14
N VAL A 97 2.14 6.30 18.45
CA VAL A 97 1.62 5.38 19.47
C VAL A 97 0.87 6.19 20.53
N HIS A 98 -0.33 5.76 20.89
CA HIS A 98 -1.13 6.38 21.94
C HIS A 98 -1.70 5.31 22.87
N HIS A 99 -1.21 5.26 24.11
CA HIS A 99 -1.67 4.30 25.11
C HIS A 99 -3.02 4.73 25.72
N ASN A 100 -3.81 3.75 26.18
CA ASN A 100 -5.11 3.97 26.85
C ASN A 100 -6.13 4.78 26.01
N PHE A 101 -6.10 4.61 24.69
CA PHE A 101 -6.96 5.35 23.74
C PHE A 101 -8.46 5.13 23.99
N LEU A 102 -8.82 3.91 24.41
CA LEU A 102 -10.18 3.52 24.81
C LEU A 102 -10.21 3.21 26.31
N SER A 103 -11.37 3.45 26.95
CA SER A 103 -11.57 3.08 28.36
C SER A 103 -11.74 1.55 28.52
N ASP A 104 -11.57 1.04 29.74
CA ASP A 104 -11.76 -0.39 30.02
C ASP A 104 -13.17 -0.91 29.71
N GLU A 105 -14.19 -0.04 29.77
CA GLU A 105 -15.55 -0.37 29.33
C GLU A 105 -15.63 -0.53 27.81
N GLN A 106 -15.06 0.42 27.05
CA GLN A 106 -14.99 0.36 25.59
C GLN A 106 -14.16 -0.86 25.12
N LEU A 107 -13.03 -1.15 25.78
CA LEU A 107 -12.17 -2.29 25.47
C LEU A 107 -12.83 -3.63 25.80
N ARG A 108 -13.61 -3.71 26.88
CA ARG A 108 -14.44 -4.90 27.18
C ARG A 108 -15.51 -5.10 26.13
N TRP A 109 -16.25 -4.04 25.77
CA TRP A 109 -17.26 -4.10 24.70
C TRP A 109 -16.68 -4.67 23.38
N LEU A 110 -15.52 -4.17 22.93
CA LEU A 110 -14.83 -4.71 21.75
C LEU A 110 -14.37 -6.16 21.91
N SER A 111 -13.98 -6.56 23.13
CA SER A 111 -13.55 -7.93 23.42
C SER A 111 -14.72 -8.91 23.39
N ASP A 112 -15.89 -8.48 23.86
CA ASP A 112 -17.13 -9.26 23.90
C ASP A 112 -17.72 -9.40 22.48
N ASP A 113 -17.85 -8.29 21.73
CA ASP A 113 -18.28 -8.27 20.31
C ASP A 113 -17.38 -9.15 19.43
N MET A 114 -16.05 -9.04 19.57
CA MET A 114 -15.10 -9.90 18.88
C MET A 114 -15.27 -11.39 19.23
N SER A 115 -15.59 -11.71 20.48
CA SER A 115 -15.78 -13.08 20.97
C SER A 115 -17.12 -13.68 20.51
N GLU A 116 -18.17 -12.87 20.40
CA GLU A 116 -19.44 -13.23 19.80
C GLU A 116 -19.28 -13.54 18.30
N LEU A 117 -18.62 -12.67 17.54
CA LEU A 117 -18.33 -12.89 16.12
C LEU A 117 -17.43 -14.13 15.87
N GLU A 118 -16.52 -14.46 16.81
CA GLU A 118 -15.77 -15.72 16.79
C GLU A 118 -16.69 -16.94 17.03
N ARG A 119 -17.58 -16.88 18.02
CA ARG A 119 -18.58 -17.92 18.32
C ARG A 119 -19.57 -18.14 17.17
N GLU A 120 -19.94 -17.09 16.45
CA GLU A 120 -20.79 -17.16 15.26
C GLU A 120 -20.04 -17.63 13.98
N GLY A 121 -18.72 -17.83 14.05
CA GLY A 121 -17.92 -18.27 12.90
C GLY A 121 -17.79 -17.22 11.79
N LYS A 122 -17.88 -15.92 12.11
CA LYS A 122 -17.76 -14.82 11.12
C LYS A 122 -16.32 -14.56 10.66
N PHE A 123 -15.35 -15.05 11.43
CA PHE A 123 -13.93 -14.90 11.11
C PHE A 123 -13.51 -15.76 9.92
N VAL A 124 -12.81 -15.14 8.97
CA VAL A 124 -12.25 -15.78 7.77
C VAL A 124 -10.73 -15.77 7.85
N THR A 125 -10.10 -16.89 7.54
CA THR A 125 -8.62 -16.99 7.45
C THR A 125 -8.14 -16.14 6.27
N ASN A 126 -7.14 -15.27 6.49
CA ASN A 126 -6.65 -14.31 5.50
C ASN A 126 -5.12 -14.28 5.48
N GLY A 127 -4.53 -15.19 4.70
CA GLY A 127 -3.09 -15.27 4.50
C GLY A 127 -2.56 -14.21 3.54
N LEU A 128 -2.43 -12.95 4.02
CA LEU A 128 -1.48 -12.00 3.40
C LEU A 128 -0.01 -12.46 3.52
N SER A 129 0.23 -13.54 4.28
CA SER A 129 1.48 -14.23 4.61
C SER A 129 2.06 -15.15 3.52
N ASP A 130 1.45 -15.22 2.33
CA ASP A 130 1.71 -16.26 1.30
C ASP A 130 3.10 -16.21 0.61
N THR A 131 4.05 -15.40 1.10
CA THR A 131 5.45 -15.40 0.66
C THR A 131 6.29 -16.57 1.20
N ARG A 132 5.75 -17.46 2.06
CA ARG A 132 6.43 -18.70 2.52
C ARG A 132 6.53 -19.79 1.42
N LYS A 133 7.17 -19.48 0.30
CA LYS A 133 7.52 -20.39 -0.82
C LYS A 133 8.59 -21.45 -0.48
N GLY A 134 8.66 -21.97 0.75
CA GLY A 134 9.78 -22.83 1.16
C GLY A 134 9.60 -23.78 2.35
N LEU A 135 8.39 -23.91 2.93
CA LEU A 135 8.17 -24.77 4.11
C LEU A 135 7.07 -25.85 3.94
N LYS A 136 6.51 -25.99 2.74
CA LYS A 136 5.79 -27.20 2.32
C LYS A 136 6.68 -27.94 1.32
N GLY A 137 6.87 -29.24 1.54
CA GLY A 137 7.76 -30.08 0.74
C GLY A 137 7.38 -30.17 -0.74
N GLU A 138 8.28 -30.75 -1.53
CA GLU A 138 8.40 -30.69 -3.00
C GLU A 138 7.25 -31.32 -3.82
N HIS A 139 6.02 -30.90 -3.59
CA HIS A 139 4.89 -31.17 -4.48
C HIS A 139 4.30 -29.85 -4.98
N ALA A 140 4.87 -29.40 -6.11
CA ALA A 140 4.50 -28.17 -6.78
C ALA A 140 2.99 -28.13 -7.10
N ALA A 141 2.35 -27.01 -6.75
CA ALA A 141 0.97 -26.75 -7.12
C ALA A 141 0.84 -26.70 -8.65
N SER A 142 -0.01 -27.56 -9.21
CA SER A 142 -0.33 -27.55 -10.64
C SER A 142 -0.96 -26.21 -11.04
N SER A 143 -0.56 -25.67 -12.19
CA SER A 143 -1.02 -24.38 -12.75
C SER A 143 -2.48 -24.39 -13.25
N THR A 144 -3.29 -25.35 -12.79
CA THR A 144 -4.68 -25.61 -13.24
C THR A 144 -5.72 -25.48 -12.12
N ALA A 145 -5.32 -25.15 -10.89
CA ALA A 145 -6.24 -24.98 -9.77
C ALA A 145 -7.09 -23.69 -9.89
N SER A 146 -8.19 -23.75 -10.63
CA SER A 146 -9.15 -22.64 -10.81
C SER A 146 -10.09 -22.44 -9.60
N GLY A 147 -9.69 -22.87 -8.40
CA GLY A 147 -10.49 -22.81 -7.18
C GLY A 147 -9.77 -22.02 -6.09
N LYS A 148 -10.48 -21.07 -5.46
CA LYS A 148 -9.98 -20.24 -4.34
C LYS A 148 -9.58 -21.04 -3.07
N ALA A 149 -9.74 -22.36 -3.05
CA ALA A 149 -9.51 -23.20 -1.88
C ALA A 149 -8.04 -23.64 -1.69
N ASP A 150 -7.26 -23.75 -2.77
CA ASP A 150 -5.94 -24.41 -2.75
C ASP A 150 -4.74 -23.47 -2.60
N GLN A 151 -4.94 -22.24 -2.12
CA GLN A 151 -3.81 -21.36 -1.75
C GLN A 151 -3.00 -21.90 -0.55
N GLY A 152 -3.47 -22.96 0.10
CA GLY A 152 -2.68 -23.70 1.08
C GLY A 152 -2.57 -23.00 2.43
N PHE A 153 -3.45 -22.03 2.71
CA PHE A 153 -3.57 -21.39 4.02
C PHE A 153 -3.64 -22.43 5.15
N SER A 154 -2.85 -22.19 6.18
CA SER A 154 -2.92 -22.95 7.43
C SER A 154 -3.85 -22.21 8.39
N VAL A 155 -5.04 -22.76 8.61
CA VAL A 155 -5.97 -22.29 9.67
C VAL A 155 -5.29 -22.19 11.04
N LYS A 156 -4.21 -22.96 11.26
CA LYS A 156 -3.40 -22.92 12.49
C LYS A 156 -2.37 -21.77 12.54
N TYR A 157 -1.85 -21.32 11.40
CA TYR A 157 -0.72 -20.37 11.34
C TYR A 157 -1.08 -19.04 10.67
N ASP A 158 -2.15 -18.94 9.89
CA ASP A 158 -2.56 -17.69 9.27
C ASP A 158 -3.48 -16.88 10.18
N ARG A 159 -3.40 -15.56 10.06
CA ARG A 159 -4.30 -14.64 10.76
C ARG A 159 -5.74 -14.82 10.29
N SER A 160 -6.69 -14.65 11.19
CA SER A 160 -8.13 -14.61 10.88
C SER A 160 -8.66 -13.19 11.05
N VAL A 161 -9.47 -12.71 10.10
CA VAL A 161 -10.09 -11.38 10.14
C VAL A 161 -11.61 -11.48 10.08
N CYS A 162 -12.30 -10.49 10.67
CA CYS A 162 -13.74 -10.31 10.55
C CYS A 162 -14.03 -8.85 10.18
N PRO A 163 -14.44 -8.54 8.94
CA PRO A 163 -14.90 -7.20 8.56
C PRO A 163 -16.07 -6.74 9.43
N ILE A 164 -16.10 -5.45 9.77
CA ILE A 164 -17.06 -4.88 10.72
C ILE A 164 -18.08 -4.01 9.98
N PRO A 165 -19.37 -4.40 9.92
CA PRO A 165 -20.38 -3.63 9.18
C PRO A 165 -20.66 -2.25 9.77
N TRP A 166 -20.64 -2.12 11.11
CA TRP A 166 -21.06 -0.89 11.81
C TRP A 166 -20.18 0.33 11.49
N TRP A 167 -18.95 0.13 11.00
CA TRP A 167 -18.06 1.23 10.64
C TRP A 167 -18.55 1.99 9.39
N ARG A 168 -19.00 1.27 8.36
CA ARG A 168 -19.60 1.89 7.17
C ARG A 168 -20.89 2.63 7.51
N GLU A 169 -21.62 2.14 8.51
CA GLU A 169 -22.81 2.82 9.02
C GLU A 169 -22.42 4.10 9.76
N THR A 170 -21.41 4.07 10.64
CA THR A 170 -20.86 5.25 11.34
C THR A 170 -20.64 6.44 10.41
N LEU A 171 -19.95 6.20 9.29
CA LEU A 171 -19.59 7.22 8.30
C LEU A 171 -20.80 7.79 7.52
N ARG A 172 -21.93 7.09 7.53
CA ARG A 172 -23.21 7.53 6.93
C ARG A 172 -24.15 8.15 7.96
N ILE A 173 -23.91 7.90 9.24
CA ILE A 173 -24.82 8.19 10.36
C ILE A 173 -24.68 9.62 10.92
N SER A 174 -23.80 10.45 10.34
CA SER A 174 -23.65 11.88 10.71
C SER A 174 -24.92 12.73 10.52
N GLU A 175 -26.00 12.16 9.98
CA GLU A 175 -27.31 12.79 9.79
C GLU A 175 -28.46 12.12 10.58
N VAL A 176 -28.19 11.15 11.48
CA VAL A 176 -29.27 10.36 12.11
C VAL A 176 -30.12 11.18 13.10
N PRO A 177 -31.48 11.14 13.00
CA PRO A 177 -32.36 11.87 13.90
C PRO A 177 -32.30 11.39 15.35
N SER A 178 -32.20 12.33 16.29
CA SER A 178 -32.01 12.16 17.74
C SER A 178 -33.15 11.45 18.53
N ASN A 179 -34.11 10.80 17.86
CA ASN A 179 -35.44 10.51 18.44
C ASN A 179 -35.71 9.04 18.82
N LYS A 180 -34.70 8.15 18.81
CA LYS A 180 -34.80 6.81 19.43
C LYS A 180 -33.83 6.74 20.60
N GLY A 181 -34.37 6.58 21.81
CA GLY A 181 -33.57 6.47 23.02
C GLY A 181 -32.60 5.28 22.94
N PRO A 182 -31.35 5.44 23.41
CA PRO A 182 -30.33 4.41 23.28
C PRO A 182 -30.71 3.15 24.07
N THR A 183 -30.61 1.99 23.45
CA THR A 183 -30.54 0.74 24.21
C THR A 183 -29.17 0.65 24.88
N ARG A 184 -29.09 -0.05 26.03
CA ARG A 184 -27.92 0.00 26.92
C ARG A 184 -26.61 -0.41 26.22
N ASP A 185 -26.68 -1.32 25.25
CA ASP A 185 -25.53 -1.84 24.51
C ASP A 185 -25.04 -0.89 23.40
N GLN A 186 -25.85 0.11 22.99
CA GLN A 186 -25.48 1.10 21.97
C GLN A 186 -24.51 2.17 22.49
N GLY A 187 -24.46 2.40 23.82
CA GLY A 187 -23.61 3.44 24.41
C GLY A 187 -22.12 3.22 24.18
N GLY A 188 -21.65 1.97 24.38
CA GLY A 188 -20.25 1.59 24.15
C GLY A 188 -19.85 1.78 22.68
N LEU A 189 -20.63 1.20 21.77
CA LEU A 189 -20.38 1.29 20.33
C LEU A 189 -20.38 2.74 19.82
N ALA A 190 -21.42 3.52 20.14
CA ALA A 190 -21.50 4.93 19.70
C ALA A 190 -20.32 5.77 20.21
N SER A 191 -19.84 5.49 21.43
CA SER A 191 -18.67 6.16 22.00
C SER A 191 -17.36 5.78 21.28
N ILE A 192 -17.17 4.52 20.90
CA ILE A 192 -16.02 4.05 20.11
C ILE A 192 -16.06 4.64 18.70
N GLN A 193 -17.22 4.61 18.05
CA GLN A 193 -17.47 5.19 16.72
C GLN A 193 -17.14 6.69 16.69
N SER A 194 -17.60 7.45 17.69
CA SER A 194 -17.30 8.87 17.84
C SER A 194 -15.79 9.13 17.98
N LYS A 195 -15.08 8.36 18.83
CA LYS A 195 -13.61 8.47 18.97
C LYS A 195 -12.87 8.18 17.66
N LEU A 196 -13.31 7.19 16.88
CA LEU A 196 -12.69 6.86 15.59
C LEU A 196 -12.94 7.93 14.52
N ASP A 197 -14.12 8.57 14.48
CA ASP A 197 -14.37 9.69 13.57
C ASP A 197 -13.59 10.95 13.98
N LEU A 198 -13.48 11.24 15.29
CA LEU A 198 -12.63 12.32 15.80
C LEU A 198 -11.14 12.07 15.47
N LEU A 199 -10.66 10.83 15.62
CA LEU A 199 -9.31 10.43 15.21
C LEU A 199 -9.10 10.66 13.70
N ARG A 200 -10.03 10.23 12.86
CA ARG A 200 -9.99 10.45 11.40
C ARG A 200 -9.92 11.93 11.05
N ARG A 201 -10.78 12.77 11.66
CA ARG A 201 -10.80 14.22 11.44
C ARG A 201 -9.51 14.88 11.88
N GLY A 202 -9.07 14.61 13.11
CA GLY A 202 -7.83 15.14 13.65
C GLY A 202 -6.63 14.80 12.78
N LEU A 203 -6.48 13.53 12.37
CA LEU A 203 -5.41 13.11 11.45
C LEU A 203 -5.52 13.74 10.06
N SER A 204 -6.74 13.89 9.52
CA SER A 204 -6.98 14.53 8.21
C SER A 204 -6.51 15.98 8.18
N GLU A 205 -6.79 16.73 9.23
CA GLU A 205 -6.34 18.11 9.41
C GLU A 205 -4.83 18.16 9.69
N THR A 206 -4.36 17.33 10.63
CA THR A 206 -2.96 17.24 11.05
C THR A 206 -2.02 16.95 9.90
N MET A 207 -2.39 16.03 9.01
CA MET A 207 -1.56 15.55 7.90
C MET A 207 -1.83 16.28 6.56
N GLY A 208 -2.76 17.24 6.52
CA GLY A 208 -3.11 17.97 5.29
C GLY A 208 -3.80 17.12 4.23
N ARG A 209 -4.65 16.15 4.63
CA ARG A 209 -5.27 15.14 3.73
C ARG A 209 -6.79 15.26 3.65
N PRO A 210 -7.35 16.40 3.19
CA PRO A 210 -8.79 16.70 3.30
C PRO A 210 -9.72 15.69 2.62
N THR A 211 -9.25 14.98 1.58
CA THR A 211 -10.06 13.94 0.93
C THR A 211 -10.33 12.73 1.84
N MET A 212 -9.57 12.55 2.92
CA MET A 212 -9.82 11.51 3.93
C MET A 212 -11.12 11.74 4.73
N LEU A 213 -11.69 12.95 4.65
CA LEU A 213 -13.02 13.25 5.20
C LEU A 213 -14.18 12.75 4.33
N LYS A 214 -13.95 12.43 3.04
CA LYS A 214 -14.99 11.97 2.12
C LYS A 214 -15.56 10.62 2.61
N ASN A 215 -16.86 10.61 2.95
CA ASN A 215 -17.55 9.46 3.58
C ASN A 215 -17.95 8.35 2.57
N ASP A 216 -17.84 8.63 1.27
CA ASP A 216 -18.10 7.72 0.16
C ASP A 216 -16.88 6.88 -0.26
N LEU A 217 -15.70 7.13 0.34
CA LEU A 217 -14.50 6.30 0.15
C LEU A 217 -14.59 4.98 0.93
N ASP A 218 -13.78 4.00 0.52
CA ASP A 218 -13.80 2.62 1.03
C ASP A 218 -13.13 2.45 2.42
N HIS A 219 -13.31 3.39 3.36
CA HIS A 219 -12.73 3.32 4.71
C HIS A 219 -13.00 1.95 5.36
N GLU A 220 -11.92 1.25 5.71
CA GLU A 220 -11.96 -0.14 6.17
C GLU A 220 -11.89 -0.24 7.71
N CYS A 221 -12.61 -1.20 8.28
CA CYS A 221 -12.53 -1.56 9.70
C CYS A 221 -12.85 -3.05 9.88
N TYR A 222 -12.03 -3.75 10.67
CA TYR A 222 -12.12 -5.19 10.88
C TYR A 222 -11.47 -5.62 12.21
N TYR A 223 -11.97 -6.70 12.81
CA TYR A 223 -11.23 -7.40 13.85
C TYR A 223 -10.17 -8.29 13.22
N SER A 224 -9.00 -8.37 13.86
CA SER A 224 -7.88 -9.21 13.47
C SER A 224 -7.41 -10.05 14.65
N LYS A 225 -7.19 -11.35 14.42
CA LYS A 225 -6.69 -12.31 15.41
C LYS A 225 -5.55 -13.12 14.81
N SER A 226 -4.46 -13.28 15.56
CA SER A 226 -3.32 -14.13 15.20
C SER A 226 -3.05 -15.13 16.34
N ALA A 227 -2.87 -16.40 15.98
CA ALA A 227 -2.66 -17.51 16.91
C ALA A 227 -1.15 -17.81 17.08
N PRO A 228 -0.73 -18.66 18.04
CA PRO A 228 0.65 -19.10 18.15
C PRO A 228 1.20 -19.68 16.84
N GLY A 229 2.37 -19.22 16.43
CA GLY A 229 3.00 -19.51 15.13
C GLY A 229 2.56 -18.58 13.98
N SER A 230 1.57 -17.71 14.17
CA SER A 230 1.19 -16.70 13.19
C SER A 230 2.20 -15.55 13.13
N SER A 231 2.55 -15.16 11.90
CA SER A 231 3.38 -14.01 11.56
C SER A 231 2.86 -13.38 10.28
N LEU A 232 3.05 -12.08 10.09
CA LEU A 232 2.78 -11.38 8.83
C LEU A 232 4.12 -10.96 8.23
N ALA A 233 4.44 -11.46 7.03
CA ALA A 233 5.68 -11.12 6.34
C ALA A 233 5.75 -9.61 6.04
N ARG A 234 6.97 -9.13 5.75
CA ARG A 234 7.16 -7.70 5.48
C ARG A 234 6.41 -7.25 4.24
N HIS A 235 5.70 -6.14 4.40
CA HIS A 235 4.84 -5.56 3.39
C HIS A 235 4.67 -4.06 3.64
N MET A 236 3.97 -3.41 2.72
CA MET A 236 3.36 -2.10 2.91
C MET A 236 1.85 -2.26 2.66
N ASP A 237 1.06 -1.50 3.40
CA ASP A 237 -0.41 -1.56 3.33
C ASP A 237 -0.98 -0.87 2.10
N GLU A 238 -0.25 0.12 1.57
CA GLU A 238 -0.54 0.80 0.31
C GLU A 238 0.70 0.92 -0.57
N ARG A 239 0.46 1.14 -1.87
CA ARG A 239 1.47 1.27 -2.92
C ARG A 239 1.03 2.32 -3.93
N HIS A 240 1.98 2.84 -4.70
CA HIS A 240 1.64 3.62 -5.89
C HIS A 240 0.81 2.78 -6.87
N GLU A 241 -0.26 3.36 -7.40
CA GLU A 241 -1.20 2.78 -8.35
C GLU A 241 -0.50 2.03 -9.51
N GLU A 242 0.48 2.64 -10.19
CA GLU A 242 1.24 1.97 -11.26
C GLU A 242 1.99 0.71 -10.82
N THR A 243 2.46 0.65 -9.57
CA THR A 243 3.14 -0.55 -9.04
C THR A 243 2.18 -1.72 -8.77
N LYS A 244 0.87 -1.47 -8.76
CA LYS A 244 -0.20 -2.48 -8.66
C LYS A 244 -0.60 -3.06 -10.03
N GLY A 245 -0.02 -2.56 -11.12
CA GLY A 245 -0.39 -2.93 -12.50
C GLY A 245 -1.82 -2.52 -12.85
N PRO A 246 -2.51 -3.21 -13.81
CA PRO A 246 -3.80 -2.78 -14.36
C PRO A 246 -4.96 -2.61 -13.36
N ARG A 247 -4.79 -3.03 -12.09
CA ARG A 247 -5.78 -2.86 -11.04
C ARG A 247 -5.59 -1.59 -10.21
N GLY A 248 -4.45 -0.92 -10.30
CA GLY A 248 -4.11 0.19 -9.40
C GLY A 248 -5.04 1.39 -9.52
N TRP A 249 -5.49 1.68 -10.73
CA TRP A 249 -6.40 2.80 -11.05
C TRP A 249 -7.89 2.42 -11.10
N LEU A 250 -8.27 1.20 -10.70
CA LEU A 250 -9.67 0.76 -10.75
C LEU A 250 -10.52 1.32 -9.60
N LEU A 251 -9.89 1.73 -8.49
CA LEU A 251 -10.58 2.24 -7.32
C LEU A 251 -10.38 3.77 -7.23
N PRO A 252 -11.42 4.55 -6.89
CA PRO A 252 -11.32 6.00 -6.70
C PRO A 252 -10.68 6.38 -5.37
N SER A 253 -10.35 5.38 -4.53
CA SER A 253 -9.80 5.55 -3.19
C SER A 253 -8.58 4.65 -2.98
N ARG A 254 -7.67 5.11 -2.11
CA ARG A 254 -6.47 4.38 -1.65
C ARG A 254 -6.31 4.53 -0.15
N ARG A 255 -5.59 3.62 0.48
CA ARG A 255 -5.33 3.65 1.93
C ARG A 255 -4.33 4.74 2.26
N SER A 256 -4.76 5.78 2.97
CA SER A 256 -3.90 6.90 3.39
C SER A 256 -3.14 6.55 4.66
N LEU A 257 -3.88 6.22 5.72
CA LEU A 257 -3.33 5.91 7.05
C LEU A 257 -3.85 4.55 7.53
N SER A 258 -2.95 3.72 8.03
CA SER A 258 -3.24 2.48 8.74
C SER A 258 -3.38 2.77 10.23
N TRP A 259 -4.36 2.15 10.88
CA TRP A 259 -4.54 2.26 12.32
C TRP A 259 -4.91 0.91 12.95
N LEU A 260 -4.43 0.67 14.18
CA LEU A 260 -4.78 -0.50 14.98
C LEU A 260 -4.97 -0.09 16.43
N ILE A 261 -6.04 -0.58 17.06
CA ILE A 261 -6.25 -0.53 18.52
C ILE A 261 -6.09 -1.96 19.03
N TYR A 262 -5.06 -2.19 19.84
CA TYR A 262 -4.76 -3.50 20.35
C TYR A 262 -5.75 -3.93 21.45
N LEU A 263 -6.14 -5.20 21.38
CA LEU A 263 -7.02 -5.89 22.32
C LEU A 263 -6.33 -7.13 22.92
N SER A 264 -5.00 -7.23 22.78
CA SER A 264 -4.24 -8.41 23.22
C SER A 264 -3.97 -8.37 24.72
N GLU A 265 -4.46 -9.40 25.40
CA GLU A 265 -4.10 -9.80 26.76
C GLU A 265 -3.57 -11.23 26.68
N THR A 266 -2.81 -11.64 27.70
CA THR A 266 -2.49 -13.06 27.89
C THR A 266 -3.72 -13.83 28.36
N ASP A 267 -3.69 -15.17 28.27
CA ASP A 267 -4.83 -16.00 28.68
C ASP A 267 -5.11 -15.95 30.20
N ASP A 268 -4.14 -15.48 31.00
CA ASP A 268 -4.24 -15.22 32.44
C ASP A 268 -4.66 -13.77 32.79
N GLY A 269 -4.92 -12.92 31.78
CA GLY A 269 -5.34 -11.52 31.96
C GLY A 269 -4.22 -10.56 32.33
N SER A 270 -2.95 -10.99 32.31
CA SER A 270 -1.79 -10.11 32.49
C SER A 270 -1.44 -9.32 31.22
N GLN A 271 -0.54 -8.36 31.38
CA GLN A 271 -0.05 -7.51 30.29
C GLN A 271 0.76 -8.33 29.29
N TRP A 272 0.60 -8.03 28.00
CA TRP A 272 1.36 -8.66 26.92
C TRP A 272 2.87 -8.42 27.08
N ASP A 273 3.65 -9.50 27.11
CA ASP A 273 5.11 -9.47 27.19
C ASP A 273 5.74 -9.98 25.88
N TYR A 274 6.82 -9.35 25.40
CA TYR A 274 7.42 -9.76 24.13
C TYR A 274 8.20 -11.07 24.23
N GLU A 275 8.88 -11.33 25.35
CA GLU A 275 9.73 -12.52 25.52
C GLU A 275 8.88 -13.80 25.57
N ARG A 276 7.74 -13.72 26.27
CA ARG A 276 6.75 -14.78 26.37
C ARG A 276 5.84 -14.87 25.14
N ASN A 277 5.27 -13.76 24.66
CA ASN A 277 4.16 -13.79 23.71
C ASN A 277 4.56 -13.47 22.25
N GLY A 278 5.69 -12.81 22.01
CA GLY A 278 6.09 -12.34 20.68
C GLY A 278 5.06 -11.40 20.05
N GLY A 279 4.81 -11.54 18.74
CA GLY A 279 3.73 -10.84 18.04
C GLY A 279 3.92 -9.31 17.87
N LEU A 280 5.15 -8.81 18.04
CA LEU A 280 5.52 -7.40 17.81
C LEU A 280 5.11 -6.94 16.41
N LEU A 281 4.57 -5.73 16.31
CA LEU A 281 4.57 -4.96 15.06
C LEU A 281 5.98 -4.40 14.89
N ARG A 282 6.71 -4.89 13.90
CA ARG A 282 8.06 -4.44 13.57
C ARG A 282 8.00 -3.55 12.34
N SER A 283 8.57 -2.36 12.41
CA SER A 283 8.57 -1.38 11.32
C SER A 283 9.99 -1.00 10.91
N PHE A 284 10.13 -0.52 9.67
CA PHE A 284 11.42 -0.23 9.04
C PHE A 284 11.50 1.20 8.49
N PRO A 285 11.37 2.23 9.34
CA PRO A 285 11.45 3.62 8.91
C PRO A 285 12.88 3.98 8.49
N GLN A 286 13.02 5.05 7.70
CA GLN A 286 14.34 5.62 7.46
C GLN A 286 14.84 6.39 8.71
N PRO A 287 16.14 6.33 9.02
CA PRO A 287 16.76 7.15 10.07
C PRO A 287 16.69 8.62 9.66
N SER A 288 16.17 9.44 10.59
CA SER A 288 16.18 10.91 10.58
C SER A 288 16.28 11.56 9.19
N THR A 289 15.24 11.38 8.38
CA THR A 289 15.08 12.14 7.15
C THR A 289 15.11 13.63 7.51
N THR A 290 16.11 14.39 7.02
CA THR A 290 16.05 15.87 7.10
C THR A 290 15.11 16.40 6.03
N LEU A 291 13.87 15.91 6.06
CA LEU A 291 12.72 16.63 5.54
C LEU A 291 12.70 17.98 6.27
N GLY A 292 12.53 19.07 5.53
CA GLY A 292 12.21 20.35 6.15
C GLY A 292 10.94 20.19 7.00
N ARG A 293 10.72 21.09 7.96
CA ARG A 293 9.56 21.04 8.87
C ARG A 293 8.22 20.91 8.14
N ASP A 294 8.19 21.36 6.89
CA ASP A 294 7.02 21.47 6.01
C ASP A 294 6.95 20.32 4.98
N SER A 295 7.99 19.48 4.85
CA SER A 295 8.01 18.40 3.87
C SER A 295 7.42 17.13 4.46
N HIS A 296 6.18 16.83 4.09
CA HIS A 296 5.51 15.60 4.47
C HIS A 296 6.05 14.41 3.66
N GLY A 297 6.45 13.33 4.35
CA GLY A 297 6.72 12.06 3.68
C GLY A 297 5.46 11.48 3.01
N GLY A 298 5.66 10.53 2.09
CA GLY A 298 4.60 9.67 1.56
C GLY A 298 3.95 10.20 0.29
N SER A 299 3.77 11.51 0.17
CA SER A 299 3.29 12.13 -1.07
C SER A 299 3.82 13.54 -1.31
N HIS A 300 3.95 13.94 -2.57
CA HIS A 300 4.26 15.30 -2.99
C HIS A 300 3.44 15.66 -4.24
N ASN A 301 2.68 16.76 -4.22
CA ASN A 301 1.74 17.13 -5.29
C ASN A 301 0.82 15.95 -5.70
N GLY A 302 0.34 15.18 -4.71
CA GLY A 302 -0.48 13.98 -4.88
C GLY A 302 0.26 12.71 -5.33
N ASN A 303 1.48 12.84 -5.85
CA ASN A 303 2.33 11.73 -6.31
C ASN A 303 2.88 10.96 -5.12
N LEU A 304 2.81 9.62 -5.15
CA LEU A 304 3.25 8.81 -4.03
C LEU A 304 4.76 8.58 -4.04
N GLN A 305 5.33 8.51 -2.84
CA GLN A 305 6.72 8.13 -2.65
C GLN A 305 6.92 6.64 -3.00
N VAL A 306 7.93 6.35 -3.82
CA VAL A 306 8.27 4.98 -4.26
C VAL A 306 9.67 4.54 -3.82
N GLY A 307 10.50 5.45 -3.34
CA GLY A 307 11.86 5.15 -2.91
C GLY A 307 12.59 6.30 -2.24
N TRP A 308 13.91 6.15 -2.20
CA TRP A 308 14.86 7.08 -1.60
C TRP A 308 16.12 7.21 -2.47
N LEU A 309 16.74 8.38 -2.45
CA LEU A 309 18.16 8.52 -2.76
C LEU A 309 18.95 8.42 -1.45
N LEU A 310 19.78 7.39 -1.30
CA LEU A 310 20.68 7.25 -0.16
C LEU A 310 22.05 7.83 -0.52
N SER A 311 22.37 9.01 0.03
CA SER A 311 23.66 9.66 -0.18
C SER A 311 24.69 9.27 0.89
N GLU A 312 25.97 9.20 0.50
CA GLU A 312 27.08 9.15 1.46
C GLU A 312 27.08 10.45 2.28
N GLY A 313 27.00 10.35 3.61
CA GLY A 313 26.83 11.52 4.49
C GLY A 313 25.42 11.73 5.07
N SER A 314 24.68 10.63 5.30
CA SER A 314 23.50 10.51 6.18
C SER A 314 22.19 11.24 5.82
N LYS A 315 22.08 11.88 4.65
CA LYS A 315 20.80 12.45 4.18
C LYS A 315 20.16 11.57 3.10
N SER A 316 19.10 10.85 3.50
CA SER A 316 18.16 10.22 2.56
C SER A 316 17.21 11.29 2.01
N ARG A 317 16.95 11.26 0.70
CA ARG A 317 15.95 12.13 0.04
C ARG A 317 14.80 11.29 -0.48
N PRO A 318 13.53 11.65 -0.27
CA PRO A 318 12.40 10.91 -0.82
C PRO A 318 12.41 10.96 -2.35
N VAL A 319 11.97 9.89 -2.99
CA VAL A 319 11.76 9.82 -4.44
C VAL A 319 10.29 9.49 -4.72
N TYR A 320 9.66 10.37 -5.47
CA TYR A 320 8.26 10.30 -5.87
C TYR A 320 8.16 9.88 -7.34
N LEU A 321 7.07 9.18 -7.67
CA LEU A 321 6.73 8.81 -9.04
C LEU A 321 5.57 9.68 -9.51
N ASN A 322 5.79 10.54 -10.52
CA ASN A 322 4.67 11.15 -11.24
C ASN A 322 4.31 10.23 -12.41
N SER A 323 3.10 9.67 -12.39
CA SER A 323 2.59 8.74 -13.42
C SER A 323 1.90 9.44 -14.60
N TRP A 324 1.72 10.76 -14.48
CA TRP A 324 0.99 11.62 -15.41
C TRP A 324 1.85 12.84 -15.75
N HIS A 325 3.15 12.64 -16.02
CA HIS A 325 4.03 13.72 -16.42
C HIS A 325 3.62 14.21 -17.82
N ASP A 326 3.00 15.38 -17.85
CA ASP A 326 2.55 16.01 -19.09
C ASP A 326 3.77 16.48 -19.90
N HIS A 327 4.10 15.69 -20.92
CA HIS A 327 5.21 15.96 -21.82
C HIS A 327 4.79 16.87 -23.00
N LEU A 328 4.10 17.98 -22.71
CA LEU A 328 4.08 19.19 -23.56
C LEU A 328 5.49 19.80 -23.77
N SER A 329 6.52 19.21 -23.17
CA SER A 329 7.92 19.32 -23.59
C SER A 329 8.05 19.06 -25.10
N PRO A 330 8.66 19.99 -25.87
CA PRO A 330 8.51 20.10 -27.34
C PRO A 330 9.22 19.00 -28.15
N TYR A 331 9.67 17.92 -27.51
CA TYR A 331 10.53 16.89 -28.11
C TYR A 331 9.82 15.57 -28.47
N SER A 332 8.65 15.25 -27.87
CA SER A 332 7.96 13.97 -28.14
C SER A 332 6.90 14.03 -29.26
N GLY A 333 6.14 15.13 -29.33
CA GLY A 333 5.02 15.27 -30.28
C GLY A 333 3.83 14.33 -30.02
N THR A 334 3.86 13.53 -28.95
CA THR A 334 2.80 12.60 -28.55
C THR A 334 2.22 13.00 -27.19
N ASN A 335 0.88 12.99 -27.08
CA ASN A 335 0.15 13.26 -25.84
C ASN A 335 0.10 12.02 -24.91
N GLU A 336 1.15 11.19 -24.93
CA GLU A 336 1.18 9.95 -24.15
C GLU A 336 1.60 10.25 -22.70
N PRO A 337 0.92 9.68 -21.69
CA PRO A 337 1.30 9.89 -20.30
C PRO A 337 2.63 9.20 -20.02
N HIS A 338 3.60 9.98 -19.55
CA HIS A 338 4.90 9.46 -19.15
C HIS A 338 4.97 9.33 -17.63
N CYS A 339 5.61 8.26 -17.17
CA CYS A 339 6.11 8.16 -15.82
C CYS A 339 7.45 8.91 -15.70
N ILE A 340 7.70 9.56 -14.56
CA ILE A 340 9.01 10.15 -14.24
C ILE A 340 9.29 10.06 -12.73
N LEU A 341 10.54 9.80 -12.37
CA LEU A 341 11.00 9.89 -10.98
C LEU A 341 11.58 11.28 -10.70
N TYR A 342 11.23 11.81 -9.55
CA TYR A 342 11.81 13.05 -9.05
C TYR A 342 11.97 13.04 -7.53
N THR A 343 12.76 13.99 -7.05
CA THR A 343 12.97 14.28 -5.63
C THR A 343 12.87 15.80 -5.43
N THR A 344 12.74 16.26 -4.19
CA THR A 344 12.72 17.71 -3.87
C THR A 344 14.08 18.15 -3.36
N ARG A 345 14.52 19.38 -3.69
CA ARG A 345 15.78 19.97 -3.20
C ARG A 345 15.61 20.83 -1.94
N GLY A 346 14.39 21.27 -1.64
CA GLY A 346 14.06 22.11 -0.49
C GLY A 346 12.63 21.89 0.02
N SER A 347 12.14 22.83 0.83
CA SER A 347 10.76 22.84 1.38
C SER A 347 9.74 23.58 0.51
N LYS A 348 10.11 23.98 -0.72
CA LYS A 348 9.19 24.60 -1.67
C LYS A 348 8.66 23.54 -2.63
N ASP A 349 7.34 23.50 -2.82
CA ASP A 349 6.64 22.53 -3.67
C ASP A 349 7.09 22.55 -5.15
N ASP A 350 7.69 23.65 -5.60
CA ASP A 350 8.21 23.84 -6.96
C ASP A 350 9.68 23.39 -7.15
N ASP A 351 10.42 23.06 -6.08
CA ASP A 351 11.87 22.74 -6.14
C ASP A 351 12.12 21.27 -6.51
N ILE A 352 11.54 20.88 -7.66
CA ILE A 352 11.55 19.53 -8.23
C ILE A 352 12.86 19.28 -8.98
N GLU A 353 13.53 18.19 -8.61
CA GLU A 353 14.68 17.63 -9.30
C GLU A 353 14.32 16.26 -9.87
N TYR A 354 14.14 16.21 -11.19
CA TYR A 354 14.00 14.94 -11.91
C TYR A 354 15.30 14.13 -11.82
N ILE A 355 15.15 12.81 -11.63
CA ILE A 355 16.29 11.89 -11.50
C ILE A 355 16.34 10.86 -12.64
N THR A 356 15.26 10.76 -13.43
CA THR A 356 15.17 9.96 -14.66
C THR A 356 14.70 10.80 -15.83
N ALA A 357 14.95 10.32 -17.05
CA ALA A 357 14.16 10.72 -18.21
C ALA A 357 12.69 10.26 -18.02
N PRO A 358 11.71 10.86 -18.74
CA PRO A 358 10.36 10.32 -18.83
C PRO A 358 10.36 8.94 -19.53
N TRP A 359 9.48 8.02 -19.11
CA TRP A 359 9.29 6.73 -19.79
C TRP A 359 7.80 6.37 -19.93
N SER A 360 7.44 5.68 -21.01
CA SER A 360 6.06 5.17 -21.22
C SER A 360 5.80 3.92 -20.38
N ILE A 361 4.55 3.74 -19.95
CA ILE A 361 4.07 2.52 -19.27
C ILE A 361 4.25 1.28 -20.16
N ASP A 362 4.20 1.42 -21.49
CA ASP A 362 4.42 0.31 -22.43
C ASP A 362 5.86 -0.23 -22.37
N ALA A 363 6.83 0.59 -21.95
CA ALA A 363 8.23 0.16 -21.75
C ALA A 363 8.38 -0.89 -20.64
N LEU A 364 7.36 -1.10 -19.81
CA LEU A 364 7.33 -2.15 -18.80
C LEU A 364 7.14 -3.55 -19.41
N ALA A 365 6.66 -3.67 -20.65
CA ALA A 365 6.41 -4.93 -21.35
C ALA A 365 5.57 -5.97 -20.56
N GLY A 366 4.66 -5.49 -19.70
CA GLY A 366 3.84 -6.32 -18.80
C GLY A 366 4.52 -6.70 -17.47
N GLY A 367 5.75 -6.26 -17.23
CA GLY A 367 6.40 -6.25 -15.92
C GLY A 367 5.79 -5.20 -14.98
N ASN A 368 6.19 -5.23 -13.70
CA ASN A 368 5.82 -4.21 -12.73
C ASN A 368 6.89 -3.10 -12.66
N VAL A 369 6.47 -1.87 -12.35
CA VAL A 369 7.37 -0.70 -12.31
C VAL A 369 8.53 -0.87 -11.32
N ALA A 370 8.29 -1.49 -10.16
CA ALA A 370 9.35 -1.71 -9.16
C ALA A 370 10.49 -2.58 -9.71
N THR A 371 10.17 -3.73 -10.31
CA THR A 371 11.17 -4.61 -10.94
C THR A 371 11.87 -3.95 -12.13
N PHE A 372 11.15 -3.15 -12.93
CA PHE A 372 11.75 -2.36 -14.01
C PHE A 372 12.78 -1.35 -13.47
N MET A 373 12.39 -0.53 -12.48
CA MET A 373 13.27 0.48 -11.87
C MET A 373 14.48 -0.16 -11.19
N GLN A 374 14.32 -1.27 -10.46
CA GLN A 374 15.44 -2.01 -9.86
C GLN A 374 16.40 -2.55 -10.93
N SER A 375 15.88 -3.11 -12.02
CA SER A 375 16.69 -3.66 -13.12
C SER A 375 17.51 -2.57 -13.79
N ARG A 376 16.90 -1.41 -14.10
CA ARG A 376 17.59 -0.26 -14.69
C ARG A 376 18.63 0.34 -13.74
N ALA A 377 18.30 0.52 -12.46
CA ALA A 377 19.25 1.02 -11.45
C ALA A 377 20.48 0.11 -11.28
N ARG A 378 20.29 -1.22 -11.25
CA ARG A 378 21.40 -2.21 -11.20
C ARG A 378 22.27 -2.18 -12.47
N LEU A 379 21.68 -1.99 -13.65
CA LEU A 379 22.41 -1.90 -14.91
C LEU A 379 23.23 -0.60 -15.00
N GLU A 380 22.58 0.54 -14.82
CA GLU A 380 23.16 1.88 -15.02
C GLU A 380 24.10 2.33 -13.90
N SER A 381 24.09 1.64 -12.75
CA SER A 381 25.11 1.84 -11.70
C SER A 381 26.42 1.08 -11.99
N SER A 382 26.43 0.10 -12.91
CA SER A 382 27.59 -0.73 -13.22
C SER A 382 28.14 -0.55 -14.64
N GLN A 383 27.34 -0.01 -15.56
CA GLN A 383 27.69 0.16 -16.97
C GLN A 383 27.26 1.54 -17.48
N ASN A 384 28.07 2.14 -18.35
CA ASN A 384 27.65 3.32 -19.10
C ASN A 384 26.85 2.84 -20.32
N THR A 385 25.54 3.12 -20.35
CA THR A 385 24.64 2.70 -21.42
C THR A 385 24.23 3.91 -22.26
N ASP A 386 24.29 3.80 -23.60
CA ASP A 386 23.90 4.89 -24.51
C ASP A 386 22.43 5.33 -24.31
N GLU A 387 21.57 4.40 -23.87
CA GLU A 387 20.21 4.66 -23.40
C GLU A 387 20.15 4.52 -21.88
N SER A 388 20.27 5.62 -21.13
CA SER A 388 20.17 5.66 -19.66
C SER A 388 18.79 6.14 -19.22
N LEU A 389 18.14 5.45 -18.27
CA LEU A 389 16.88 5.89 -17.67
C LEU A 389 17.15 6.97 -16.63
N PHE A 390 18.12 6.74 -15.75
CA PHE A 390 18.55 7.73 -14.76
C PHE A 390 19.39 8.82 -15.45
N LEU A 391 19.17 10.08 -15.06
CA LEU A 391 19.89 11.24 -15.61
C LEU A 391 21.36 11.30 -15.16
N SER A 392 21.76 10.44 -14.23
CA SER A 392 23.16 10.18 -13.91
C SER A 392 23.33 8.80 -13.28
N SER A 393 24.49 8.17 -13.48
CA SER A 393 24.88 6.94 -12.78
C SER A 393 24.91 7.10 -11.25
N LYS A 394 25.11 8.34 -10.77
CA LYS A 394 24.97 8.69 -9.35
C LYS A 394 23.53 8.49 -8.85
N TYR A 395 22.51 8.87 -9.61
CA TYR A 395 21.13 8.60 -9.21
C TYR A 395 20.81 7.11 -9.27
N ALA A 396 21.26 6.40 -10.31
CA ALA A 396 21.10 4.95 -10.39
C ALA A 396 21.72 4.21 -9.19
N SER A 397 22.91 4.62 -8.74
CA SER A 397 23.62 3.98 -7.61
C SER A 397 23.09 4.35 -6.22
N GLN A 398 22.42 5.51 -6.09
CA GLN A 398 21.83 5.99 -4.84
C GLN A 398 20.34 5.61 -4.70
N PHE A 399 19.66 5.24 -5.78
CA PHE A 399 18.24 4.94 -5.78
C PHE A 399 17.94 3.58 -5.14
N HIS A 400 17.08 3.60 -4.12
CA HIS A 400 16.55 2.41 -3.47
C HIS A 400 15.03 2.50 -3.39
N LEU A 401 14.34 1.44 -3.82
CA LEU A 401 12.90 1.36 -3.63
C LEU A 401 12.54 1.25 -2.15
N LEU A 402 11.40 1.84 -1.82
CA LEU A 402 10.78 1.66 -0.52
C LEU A 402 10.27 0.21 -0.37
N GLU A 403 9.70 -0.34 -1.44
CA GLU A 403 9.38 -1.77 -1.56
C GLU A 403 10.47 -2.54 -2.33
N ASP A 404 11.35 -3.22 -1.60
CA ASP A 404 12.30 -4.20 -2.15
C ASP A 404 11.90 -5.63 -1.75
N ARG A 405 10.93 -6.20 -2.47
CA ARG A 405 10.39 -7.54 -2.20
C ARG A 405 11.44 -8.66 -2.25
N GLU A 406 12.49 -8.51 -3.06
CA GLU A 406 13.57 -9.51 -3.15
C GLU A 406 14.34 -9.55 -1.83
N SER A 407 14.83 -8.39 -1.39
CA SER A 407 15.48 -8.19 -0.08
C SER A 407 14.57 -8.62 1.08
N TRP A 408 13.29 -8.25 1.06
CA TRP A 408 12.34 -8.63 2.11
C TRP A 408 12.09 -10.13 2.21
N SER A 409 12.09 -10.84 1.08
CA SER A 409 11.89 -12.30 1.06
C SER A 409 13.08 -13.07 1.64
N ASN A 410 14.28 -12.46 1.61
CA ASN A 410 15.49 -12.98 2.25
C ASN A 410 15.56 -12.64 3.74
N GLY A 411 14.68 -11.76 4.25
CA GLY A 411 14.67 -11.29 5.63
C GLY A 411 15.58 -10.08 5.90
N ASP A 412 16.41 -9.67 4.93
CA ASP A 412 17.34 -8.54 5.03
C ASP A 412 16.63 -7.26 5.51
N VAL A 413 17.24 -6.47 6.40
CA VAL A 413 16.69 -5.15 6.78
C VAL A 413 16.71 -4.23 5.55
N PRO A 414 15.62 -3.51 5.22
CA PRO A 414 15.59 -2.63 4.04
C PRO A 414 16.75 -1.62 4.06
N ARG A 415 17.46 -1.47 2.95
CA ARG A 415 18.69 -0.67 2.91
C ARG A 415 18.42 0.76 3.38
N GLY A 416 19.27 1.25 4.28
CA GLY A 416 19.16 2.55 4.91
C GLY A 416 18.20 2.61 6.10
N SER A 417 17.22 1.70 6.25
CA SER A 417 16.25 1.73 7.35
C SER A 417 16.86 1.35 8.71
N ILE A 418 16.16 1.75 9.78
CA ILE A 418 16.35 1.21 11.14
C ILE A 418 15.19 0.29 11.49
N VAL A 419 15.31 -0.49 12.56
CA VAL A 419 14.23 -1.35 13.07
C VAL A 419 13.58 -0.69 14.29
N GLU A 420 12.26 -0.56 14.30
CA GLU A 420 11.46 -0.15 15.46
C GLU A 420 10.45 -1.26 15.79
N ASP A 421 10.40 -1.69 17.06
CA ASP A 421 9.49 -2.75 17.52
C ASP A 421 8.42 -2.20 18.46
N TYR A 422 7.16 -2.60 18.23
CA TYR A 422 5.98 -2.10 18.92
C TYR A 422 5.16 -3.24 19.53
N LEU A 423 4.97 -3.17 20.85
CA LEU A 423 4.18 -4.13 21.63
C LEU A 423 2.68 -4.03 21.31
N PRO A 424 1.98 -5.16 21.10
CA PRO A 424 0.54 -5.17 20.84
C PRO A 424 -0.31 -5.10 22.13
N THR A 425 0.08 -4.21 23.06
CA THR A 425 -0.52 -4.05 24.40
C THR A 425 -1.94 -3.51 24.31
N ARG A 426 -2.90 -4.17 24.99
CA ARG A 426 -4.30 -3.72 25.12
C ARG A 426 -4.44 -2.21 25.35
N GLY A 427 -5.42 -1.60 24.67
CA GLY A 427 -5.73 -0.17 24.80
C GLY A 427 -4.78 0.76 24.04
N THR A 428 -3.69 0.23 23.47
CA THR A 428 -2.76 1.02 22.66
C THR A 428 -3.28 1.17 21.23
N LEU A 429 -3.50 2.42 20.82
CA LEU A 429 -3.66 2.82 19.43
C LEU A 429 -2.26 2.96 18.80
N VAL A 430 -2.10 2.45 17.59
CA VAL A 430 -0.98 2.76 16.70
C VAL A 430 -1.51 3.30 15.37
N VAL A 431 -0.82 4.29 14.82
CA VAL A 431 -1.15 4.91 13.52
C VAL A 431 0.13 5.10 12.72
N PHE A 432 0.10 4.77 11.43
CA PHE A 432 1.20 5.03 10.51
C PHE A 432 0.69 5.29 9.09
N ASP A 433 1.55 5.85 8.25
CA ASP A 433 1.24 6.09 6.85
C ASP A 433 1.39 4.81 6.03
N SER A 434 0.33 4.45 5.30
CA SER A 434 0.22 3.18 4.57
C SER A 434 1.21 3.07 3.41
N VAL A 435 1.67 4.20 2.87
CA VAL A 435 2.56 4.34 1.72
C VAL A 435 4.02 4.52 2.14
N LEU A 436 4.30 4.94 3.36
CA LEU A 436 5.67 5.19 3.85
C LEU A 436 6.33 4.01 4.55
N LEU A 437 5.56 3.16 5.22
CA LEU A 437 6.13 2.30 6.26
C LEU A 437 6.08 0.80 5.91
N PRO A 438 7.19 0.25 5.38
CA PRO A 438 7.42 -1.19 5.41
C PRO A 438 7.36 -1.71 6.84
N HIS A 439 6.57 -2.75 7.06
CA HIS A 439 6.39 -3.35 8.37
C HIS A 439 6.01 -4.84 8.26
N GLU A 440 6.21 -5.56 9.36
CA GLU A 440 5.92 -6.98 9.52
C GLU A 440 5.30 -7.22 10.91
N VAL A 441 4.65 -8.37 11.09
CA VAL A 441 4.27 -8.85 12.42
C VAL A 441 5.09 -10.09 12.72
N THR A 442 5.96 -9.99 13.72
CA THR A 442 6.79 -11.10 14.20
C THR A 442 5.92 -12.26 14.70
N ALA A 443 6.50 -13.45 14.80
CA ALA A 443 5.73 -14.63 15.21
C ALA A 443 5.13 -14.45 16.61
N VAL A 444 3.84 -14.78 16.77
CA VAL A 444 3.22 -14.98 18.08
C VAL A 444 3.74 -16.29 18.66
N VAL A 445 4.22 -16.26 19.90
CA VAL A 445 4.79 -17.42 20.62
C VAL A 445 3.72 -18.03 21.55
N GLU A 446 3.14 -17.22 22.44
CA GLU A 446 2.08 -17.61 23.37
C GLU A 446 0.88 -16.63 23.31
N GLY A 447 -0.31 -17.11 23.67
CA GLY A 447 -1.54 -16.32 23.71
C GLY A 447 -2.12 -16.02 22.32
N ARG A 448 -3.02 -15.03 22.25
CA ARG A 448 -3.68 -14.61 21.00
C ARG A 448 -3.56 -13.10 20.81
N ARG A 449 -2.80 -12.68 19.79
CA ARG A 449 -2.69 -11.26 19.42
C ARG A 449 -4.01 -10.81 18.77
N LYS A 450 -4.65 -9.79 19.33
CA LYS A 450 -5.96 -9.28 18.90
C LYS A 450 -5.89 -7.78 18.62
N ALA A 451 -6.59 -7.31 17.60
CA ALA A 451 -6.74 -5.88 17.33
C ALA A 451 -8.08 -5.58 16.66
N LEU A 452 -8.63 -4.40 16.94
CA LEU A 452 -9.49 -3.68 16.00
C LEU A 452 -8.56 -2.91 15.06
N ALA A 453 -8.67 -3.11 13.75
CA ALA A 453 -7.77 -2.51 12.77
C ALA A 453 -8.54 -1.93 11.59
N GLY A 454 -7.94 -0.97 10.89
CA GLY A 454 -8.57 -0.35 9.74
C GLY A 454 -7.62 0.52 8.93
N TRP A 455 -8.17 1.06 7.85
CA TRP A 455 -7.51 2.00 6.97
C TRP A 455 -8.44 3.19 6.74
N PHE A 456 -7.92 4.40 6.95
CA PHE A 456 -8.58 5.61 6.47
C PHE A 456 -8.17 5.83 5.02
N HIS A 457 -9.15 5.97 4.14
CA HIS A 457 -8.94 6.11 2.70
C HIS A 457 -8.90 7.57 2.29
N GLU A 458 -8.06 7.90 1.30
CA GLU A 458 -8.06 9.18 0.59
C GLU A 458 -8.41 8.96 -0.89
N SER A 459 -8.78 10.03 -1.61
CA SER A 459 -8.96 9.94 -3.06
C SER A 459 -7.63 9.63 -3.75
N THR A 460 -7.65 8.75 -4.76
CA THR A 460 -6.51 8.60 -5.68
C THR A 460 -6.30 9.87 -6.50
N GLN A 461 -5.13 10.02 -7.14
CA GLN A 461 -4.98 11.05 -8.19
C GLN A 461 -6.05 10.86 -9.28
N PRO A 462 -6.64 11.95 -9.81
CA PRO A 462 -7.52 11.83 -10.97
C PRO A 462 -6.71 11.39 -12.20
N LEU A 463 -7.33 10.57 -13.05
CA LEU A 463 -6.74 10.14 -14.32
C LEU A 463 -6.31 11.36 -15.15
N GLY A 464 -5.05 11.38 -15.60
CA GLY A 464 -4.46 12.51 -16.31
C GLY A 464 -3.79 13.58 -15.44
N GLY A 465 -3.50 13.30 -14.15
CA GLY A 465 -2.58 14.12 -13.35
C GLY A 465 -3.11 15.47 -12.87
N GLY A 466 -4.41 15.72 -12.99
CA GLY A 466 -5.03 16.93 -12.45
C GLY A 466 -4.84 17.04 -10.93
N THR A 467 -4.84 18.27 -10.41
CA THR A 467 -4.91 18.48 -8.96
C THR A 467 -6.21 17.88 -8.41
N PRO A 468 -6.17 17.08 -7.32
CA PRO A 468 -7.38 16.59 -6.68
C PRO A 468 -8.24 17.76 -6.16
N THR A 469 -9.52 17.77 -6.56
CA THR A 469 -10.55 18.71 -6.08
C THR A 469 -11.29 18.18 -4.86
#